data_AF-A0A378AQB9-F1
#
_entry.id   AF-A0A378AQB9-F1
#
_cell.length_a   1.000
_cell.length_b   1.000
_cell.length_c   1.000
_cell.angle_alpha   90.00
_cell.angle_beta   90.00
_cell.angle_gamma   90.00
#
_symmetry.space_group_name_H-M   'P 1'
#
loop_
_entity.id
_entity.type
_entity.pdbx_description
1 polymer ?
#
loop_
_entity_poly.entity_id
_entity_poly.type
_entity_poly.pdbx_seq_one_letter_code
_entity_poly.pdbx_strand_id
1 'polypeptide(L)'
;MRHTLAQEQVDVNYMRLDAAQRTSTVVVDLDSHGERTFTFMVRPSADLFLQPEDLPPFAAGQWLHVCSIALSAEPSRSTTFAAMEAIKRAGGYVSFDPNIRSDLWQDPQDLRDCLDRALALADAIKLSEEELAFISGSDDIVSGIARLNARFQPTLLLVTQGKAGVQAALRGQVSHFPARPVVAVDTTGAGDAFVAGLLAGLAAHGIPDNLAALAPDLALAQTCGALATTAKGAMTALPYRDDLQRSL
;
A
#
# COMPACT_ATOMS: atom_id res chain seq x y z
N MET A 1 -3.53 -18.80 3.64
CA MET A 1 -3.74 -17.46 4.25
C MET A 1 -3.83 -17.50 5.77
N ARG A 2 -4.93 -17.92 6.43
CA ARG A 2 -4.99 -17.89 7.91
C ARG A 2 -3.79 -18.58 8.59
N HIS A 3 -3.44 -19.79 8.13
CA HIS A 3 -2.27 -20.52 8.63
C HIS A 3 -0.97 -19.73 8.43
N THR A 4 -0.72 -19.26 7.21
CA THR A 4 0.44 -18.42 6.86
C THR A 4 0.55 -17.20 7.76
N LEU A 5 -0.52 -16.42 7.90
CA LEU A 5 -0.54 -15.22 8.75
C LEU A 5 -0.26 -15.54 10.22
N ALA A 6 -0.81 -16.64 10.74
CA ALA A 6 -0.52 -17.07 12.11
C ALA A 6 0.94 -17.52 12.31
N GLN A 7 1.55 -18.14 11.30
CA GLN A 7 2.99 -18.48 11.32
C GLN A 7 3.87 -17.22 11.35
N GLU A 8 3.46 -16.18 10.61
CA GLU A 8 4.08 -14.85 10.60
C GLU A 8 3.66 -13.98 11.80
N GLN A 9 2.99 -14.56 12.81
CA GLN A 9 2.58 -13.89 14.04
C GLN A 9 1.64 -12.69 13.84
N VAL A 10 0.93 -12.64 12.72
CA VAL A 10 -0.13 -11.65 12.47
C VAL A 10 -1.38 -12.04 13.27
N ASP A 11 -1.97 -11.08 13.98
CA ASP A 11 -3.27 -11.29 14.64
C ASP A 11 -4.37 -11.48 13.59
N VAL A 12 -5.01 -12.65 13.60
CA VAL A 12 -6.09 -13.06 12.69
C VAL A 12 -7.46 -13.15 13.36
N ASN A 13 -7.64 -12.57 14.55
CA ASN A 13 -8.89 -12.62 15.32
C ASN A 13 -10.06 -11.94 14.58
N TYR A 14 -9.78 -10.95 13.75
CA TYR A 14 -10.75 -10.25 12.90
C TYR A 14 -10.77 -10.77 11.46
N MET A 15 -10.01 -11.83 11.14
CA MET A 15 -10.10 -12.50 9.84
C MET A 15 -11.31 -13.45 9.84
N ARG A 16 -12.27 -13.22 8.95
CA ARG A 16 -13.49 -14.03 8.83
C ARG A 16 -13.41 -15.03 7.68
N LEU A 17 -14.17 -16.12 7.80
CA LEU A 17 -14.41 -17.07 6.72
C LEU A 17 -15.82 -16.81 6.19
N ASP A 18 -15.91 -16.41 4.94
CA ASP A 18 -17.19 -16.32 4.25
C ASP A 18 -17.63 -17.73 3.82
N ALA A 19 -18.84 -18.14 4.20
CA ALA A 19 -19.36 -19.48 3.92
C ALA A 19 -19.86 -19.65 2.47
N ALA A 20 -20.20 -18.56 1.79
CA ALA A 20 -20.75 -18.57 0.44
C ALA A 20 -19.68 -18.30 -0.63
N GLN A 21 -18.67 -17.51 -0.31
CA GLN A 21 -17.70 -17.01 -1.27
C GLN A 21 -16.42 -17.86 -1.32
N ARG A 22 -15.53 -17.52 -2.26
CA ARG A 22 -14.21 -18.15 -2.39
C ARG A 22 -13.12 -17.11 -2.19
N THR A 23 -12.00 -17.55 -1.61
CA THR A 23 -10.80 -16.73 -1.48
C THR A 23 -10.29 -16.33 -2.86
N SER A 24 -9.82 -15.08 -3.00
CA SER A 24 -9.21 -14.60 -4.23
C SER A 24 -8.10 -15.54 -4.69
N THR A 25 -8.11 -15.87 -5.98
CA THR A 25 -7.10 -16.69 -6.64
C THR A 25 -6.59 -15.91 -7.84
N VAL A 26 -5.29 -15.66 -7.88
CA VAL A 26 -4.65 -14.85 -8.92
C VAL A 26 -3.58 -15.69 -9.61
N VAL A 27 -3.65 -15.75 -10.93
CA VAL A 27 -2.59 -16.29 -11.76
C VAL A 27 -1.64 -15.16 -12.12
N VAL A 28 -0.36 -15.35 -11.84
CA VAL A 28 0.70 -14.40 -12.20
C VAL A 28 1.44 -14.96 -13.40
N ASP A 29 1.41 -14.22 -14.51
CA ASP A 29 2.27 -14.49 -15.66
C ASP A 29 3.50 -13.58 -15.62
N LEU A 30 4.66 -14.14 -15.97
CA LEU A 30 5.93 -13.45 -16.07
C LEU A 30 6.39 -13.59 -17.51
N ASP A 31 6.32 -12.51 -18.28
CA ASP A 31 6.75 -12.54 -19.66
C ASP A 31 8.30 -12.59 -19.77
N SER A 32 8.81 -12.72 -21.00
CA SER A 32 10.26 -12.76 -21.26
C SER A 32 11.01 -11.46 -20.92
N HIS A 33 10.29 -10.36 -20.70
CA HIS A 33 10.83 -9.06 -20.31
C HIS A 33 10.68 -8.78 -18.81
N GLY A 34 10.05 -9.70 -18.07
CA GLY A 34 9.77 -9.58 -16.64
C GLY A 34 8.55 -8.71 -16.32
N GLU A 35 7.73 -8.34 -17.31
CA GLU A 35 6.44 -7.69 -17.12
C GLU A 35 5.44 -8.71 -16.55
N ARG A 36 4.64 -8.27 -15.57
CA ARG A 36 3.70 -9.13 -14.85
C ARG A 36 2.28 -8.84 -15.26
N THR A 37 1.56 -9.90 -15.60
CA THR A 37 0.10 -9.84 -15.75
C THR A 37 -0.54 -10.59 -14.59
N PHE A 38 -1.54 -9.96 -13.96
CA PHE A 38 -2.31 -10.55 -12.86
C PHE A 38 -3.72 -10.89 -13.34
N THR A 39 -4.02 -12.18 -13.43
CA THR A 39 -5.35 -12.66 -13.83
C THR A 39 -6.11 -13.14 -12.60
N PHE A 40 -7.09 -12.33 -12.15
CA PHE A 40 -7.98 -12.67 -11.06
C PHE A 40 -9.03 -13.69 -11.51
N MET A 41 -8.98 -14.90 -10.95
CA MET A 41 -9.82 -16.04 -11.33
C MET A 41 -11.15 -16.08 -10.56
N VAL A 42 -11.24 -15.42 -9.41
CA VAL A 42 -12.44 -15.39 -8.56
C VAL A 42 -12.94 -13.96 -8.51
N ARG A 43 -14.14 -13.71 -9.03
CA ARG A 43 -14.77 -12.39 -9.11
C ARG A 43 -16.29 -12.51 -8.89
N PRO A 44 -16.86 -11.92 -7.82
CA PRO A 44 -16.18 -11.33 -6.65
C PRO A 44 -15.55 -12.41 -5.75
N SER A 45 -14.46 -12.09 -5.07
CA SER A 45 -13.86 -12.92 -4.02
C SER A 45 -14.34 -12.52 -2.62
N ALA A 46 -14.12 -13.39 -1.63
CA ALA A 46 -14.64 -13.23 -0.27
C ALA A 46 -14.28 -11.89 0.41
N ASP A 47 -13.12 -11.32 0.09
CA ASP A 47 -12.67 -10.01 0.58
C ASP A 47 -13.57 -8.83 0.15
N LEU A 48 -14.35 -9.00 -0.92
CA LEU A 48 -15.32 -8.00 -1.38
C LEU A 48 -16.65 -8.04 -0.62
N PHE A 49 -16.80 -8.97 0.33
CA PHE A 49 -17.99 -9.12 1.16
C PHE A 49 -17.79 -8.68 2.62
N LEU A 50 -16.74 -7.89 2.89
CA LEU A 50 -16.47 -7.31 4.20
C LEU A 50 -17.66 -6.50 4.72
N GLN A 51 -18.15 -6.84 5.92
CA GLN A 51 -19.29 -6.19 6.57
C GLN A 51 -18.85 -5.28 7.72
N PRO A 52 -19.65 -4.27 8.11
CA PRO A 52 -19.33 -3.39 9.23
C PRO A 52 -19.05 -4.12 10.55
N GLU A 53 -19.74 -5.22 10.83
CA GLU A 53 -19.53 -6.07 12.01
C GLU A 53 -18.21 -6.84 12.01
N ASP A 54 -17.52 -6.92 10.87
CA ASP A 54 -16.20 -7.56 10.78
C ASP A 54 -15.08 -6.63 11.27
N LEU A 55 -15.35 -5.32 11.34
CA LEU A 55 -14.35 -4.32 11.70
C LEU A 55 -13.94 -4.42 13.18
N PRO A 56 -12.63 -4.35 13.48
CA PRO A 56 -12.17 -4.26 14.86
C PRO A 56 -12.51 -2.90 15.48
N PRO A 57 -12.51 -2.80 16.83
CA PRO A 57 -12.44 -1.50 17.47
C PRO A 57 -11.11 -0.82 17.16
N PHE A 58 -11.17 0.47 16.83
CA PHE A 58 -9.99 1.30 16.61
C PHE A 58 -9.65 2.15 17.84
N ALA A 59 -8.37 2.44 18.03
CA ALA A 59 -7.84 3.24 19.11
C ALA A 59 -6.85 4.32 18.61
N ALA A 60 -6.61 5.33 19.44
CA ALA A 60 -5.68 6.41 19.13
C ALA A 60 -4.26 5.88 18.84
N GLY A 61 -3.59 6.50 17.86
CA GLY A 61 -2.23 6.14 17.45
C GLY A 61 -2.13 4.85 16.61
N GLN A 62 -3.23 4.13 16.37
CA GLN A 62 -3.22 2.97 15.47
C GLN A 62 -3.16 3.38 14.00
N TRP A 63 -2.73 2.45 13.16
CA TRP A 63 -2.66 2.62 11.71
C TRP A 63 -3.60 1.64 11.00
N LEU A 64 -4.30 2.12 9.98
CA LEU A 64 -5.07 1.31 9.03
C LEU A 64 -4.45 1.47 7.65
N HIS A 65 -4.05 0.37 7.02
CA HIS A 65 -3.58 0.36 5.65
C HIS A 65 -4.66 -0.20 4.71
N VAL A 66 -4.91 0.47 3.59
CA VAL A 66 -5.94 0.11 2.61
C VAL A 66 -5.36 0.14 1.20
N CYS A 67 -5.78 -0.80 0.35
CA CYS A 67 -5.56 -0.79 -1.09
C CYS A 67 -6.88 -0.69 -1.87
N SER A 68 -6.84 -0.24 -3.13
CA SER A 68 -8.07 0.05 -3.89
C SER A 68 -8.97 -1.17 -4.15
N ILE A 69 -8.45 -2.40 -4.10
CA ILE A 69 -9.27 -3.61 -4.27
C ILE A 69 -10.42 -3.69 -3.25
N ALA A 70 -10.18 -3.27 -2.00
CA ALA A 70 -11.20 -3.20 -0.95
C ALA A 70 -12.31 -2.19 -1.25
N LEU A 71 -12.07 -1.28 -2.20
CA LEU A 71 -13.02 -0.28 -2.67
C LEU A 71 -13.75 -0.70 -3.96
N SER A 72 -13.36 -1.82 -4.59
CA SER A 72 -13.82 -2.15 -5.94
C SER A 72 -15.31 -2.51 -6.02
N ALA A 73 -15.89 -3.10 -4.96
CA ALA A 73 -17.28 -3.53 -4.94
C ALA A 73 -17.92 -3.41 -3.55
N GLU A 74 -19.25 -3.32 -3.52
CA GLU A 74 -20.04 -3.42 -2.29
C GLU A 74 -20.21 -4.89 -1.86
N PRO A 75 -20.32 -5.17 -0.54
CA PRO A 75 -20.33 -4.22 0.59
C PRO A 75 -18.94 -3.73 1.05
N SER A 76 -17.85 -4.32 0.54
CA SER A 76 -16.50 -3.99 1.02
C SER A 76 -16.13 -2.51 0.85
N ARG A 77 -16.58 -1.87 -0.23
CA ARG A 77 -16.35 -0.45 -0.51
C ARG A 77 -16.88 0.44 0.61
N SER A 78 -18.18 0.36 0.92
CA SER A 78 -18.78 1.17 1.97
C SER A 78 -18.21 0.85 3.36
N THR A 79 -18.00 -0.43 3.66
CA THR A 79 -17.38 -0.87 4.91
C THR A 79 -15.95 -0.35 5.09
N THR A 80 -15.14 -0.38 4.03
CA THR A 80 -13.75 0.10 4.07
C THR A 80 -13.69 1.60 4.30
N PHE A 81 -14.55 2.39 3.64
CA PHE A 81 -14.63 3.82 3.93
C PHE A 81 -15.08 4.09 5.37
N ALA A 82 -16.04 3.32 5.89
CA ALA A 82 -16.44 3.41 7.29
C ALA A 82 -15.28 3.10 8.26
N ALA A 83 -14.40 2.14 7.91
CA ALA A 83 -13.20 1.84 8.67
C ALA A 83 -12.19 3.00 8.66
N MET A 84 -11.92 3.60 7.49
CA MET A 84 -11.05 4.77 7.35
C MET A 84 -11.58 5.95 8.19
N GLU A 85 -12.88 6.20 8.16
CA GLU A 85 -13.51 7.26 8.97
C GLU A 85 -13.50 6.94 10.47
N ALA A 86 -13.72 5.68 10.85
CA ALA A 86 -13.74 5.23 12.24
C ALA A 86 -12.36 5.34 12.89
N ILE A 87 -11.28 4.91 12.22
CA ILE A 87 -9.93 5.01 12.79
C ILE A 87 -9.49 6.46 12.96
N LYS A 88 -9.82 7.34 12.00
CA LYS A 88 -9.53 8.78 12.14
C LYS A 88 -10.27 9.40 13.32
N ARG A 89 -11.56 9.08 13.50
CA ARG A 89 -12.34 9.52 14.67
C ARG A 89 -11.77 9.01 15.99
N ALA A 90 -11.14 7.84 16.01
CA ALA A 90 -10.47 7.28 17.17
C ALA A 90 -9.09 7.92 17.45
N GLY A 91 -8.60 8.83 16.58
CA GLY A 91 -7.28 9.45 16.70
C GLY A 91 -6.14 8.59 16.14
N GLY A 92 -6.45 7.65 15.24
CA GLY A 92 -5.45 6.90 14.46
C GLY A 92 -5.19 7.51 13.07
N TYR A 93 -4.45 6.78 12.25
CA TYR A 93 -3.95 7.21 10.95
C TYR A 93 -4.35 6.24 9.84
N VAL A 94 -4.49 6.78 8.62
CA VAL A 94 -4.79 6.03 7.41
C VAL A 94 -3.58 6.05 6.48
N SER A 95 -3.14 4.87 6.07
CA SER A 95 -2.19 4.64 4.98
C SER A 95 -2.92 4.10 3.76
N PHE A 96 -2.67 4.65 2.59
CA PHE A 96 -3.30 4.23 1.34
C PHE A 96 -2.28 3.99 0.24
N ASP A 97 -2.27 2.77 -0.31
CA ASP A 97 -1.57 2.42 -1.55
C ASP A 97 -2.63 1.98 -2.56
N PRO A 98 -2.97 2.79 -3.58
CA PRO A 98 -3.98 2.42 -4.56
C PRO A 98 -3.78 1.01 -5.10
N ASN A 99 -2.54 0.61 -5.40
CA ASN A 99 -2.19 -0.69 -5.98
C ASN A 99 -3.21 -1.11 -7.06
N ILE A 100 -3.41 -0.22 -8.05
CA ILE A 100 -4.58 -0.24 -8.92
C ILE A 100 -4.67 -1.56 -9.70
N ARG A 101 -5.86 -2.17 -9.71
CA ARG A 101 -6.22 -3.32 -10.55
C ARG A 101 -7.47 -2.97 -11.34
N SER A 102 -7.31 -2.25 -12.44
CA SER A 102 -8.40 -1.71 -13.27
C SER A 102 -9.43 -2.77 -13.65
N ASP A 103 -8.99 -3.99 -13.93
CA ASP A 103 -9.85 -5.10 -14.37
C ASP A 103 -10.88 -5.56 -13.33
N LEU A 104 -10.74 -5.13 -12.07
CA LEU A 104 -11.70 -5.40 -11.00
C LEU A 104 -12.83 -4.37 -10.91
N TRP A 105 -12.72 -3.28 -11.67
CA TRP A 105 -13.69 -2.19 -11.69
C TRP A 105 -14.53 -2.28 -12.95
N GLN A 106 -15.86 -2.27 -12.78
CA GLN A 106 -16.79 -2.27 -13.92
C GLN A 106 -16.84 -0.90 -14.60
N ASP A 107 -16.80 0.18 -13.81
CA ASP A 107 -16.79 1.55 -14.27
C ASP A 107 -15.46 2.23 -13.90
N PRO A 108 -14.67 2.72 -14.87
CA PRO A 108 -13.48 3.51 -14.61
C PRO A 108 -13.74 4.80 -13.82
N GLN A 109 -14.96 5.37 -13.90
CA GLN A 109 -15.33 6.54 -13.12
C GLN A 109 -15.48 6.18 -11.64
N ASP A 110 -16.09 5.04 -11.31
CA ASP A 110 -16.17 4.53 -9.94
C ASP A 110 -14.78 4.40 -9.29
N LEU A 111 -13.79 3.90 -10.05
CA LEU A 111 -12.40 3.85 -9.59
C LEU A 111 -11.89 5.24 -9.24
N ARG A 112 -12.06 6.22 -10.13
CA ARG A 112 -11.59 7.59 -9.91
C ARG A 112 -12.24 8.23 -8.68
N ASP A 113 -13.56 8.10 -8.54
CA ASP A 113 -14.31 8.65 -7.42
C ASP A 113 -13.89 8.01 -6.09
N CYS A 114 -13.65 6.69 -6.09
CA CYS A 114 -13.18 5.97 -4.91
C CYS A 114 -11.73 6.37 -4.54
N LEU A 115 -10.84 6.50 -5.53
CA LEU A 115 -9.48 6.98 -5.31
C LEU A 115 -9.50 8.38 -4.70
N ASP A 116 -10.27 9.30 -5.27
CA ASP A 116 -10.37 10.67 -4.76
C ASP A 116 -10.84 10.72 -3.30
N ARG A 117 -11.86 9.94 -2.95
CA ARG A 117 -12.34 9.84 -1.56
C ARG A 117 -11.29 9.22 -0.63
N ALA A 118 -10.61 8.16 -1.06
CA ALA A 118 -9.62 7.48 -0.24
C ALA A 118 -8.37 8.36 -0.01
N LEU A 119 -7.90 9.05 -1.05
CA LEU A 119 -6.78 10.00 -0.97
C LEU A 119 -7.10 11.18 -0.04
N ALA A 120 -8.35 11.66 0.00
CA ALA A 120 -8.78 12.71 0.91
C ALA A 120 -8.82 12.26 2.39
N LEU A 121 -8.96 10.95 2.64
CA LEU A 121 -8.95 10.38 4.01
C LEU A 121 -7.56 9.97 4.47
N ALA A 122 -6.63 9.72 3.55
CA ALA A 122 -5.30 9.19 3.84
C ALA A 122 -4.36 10.22 4.47
N ASP A 123 -3.62 9.80 5.50
CA ASP A 123 -2.55 10.59 6.12
C ASP A 123 -1.20 10.32 5.43
N ALA A 124 -0.96 9.05 5.08
CA ALA A 124 0.18 8.60 4.29
C ALA A 124 -0.30 7.94 2.99
N ILE A 125 0.22 8.39 1.85
CA ILE A 125 -0.11 7.88 0.52
C ILE A 125 1.16 7.37 -0.13
N LYS A 126 1.13 6.17 -0.71
CA LYS A 126 2.19 5.67 -1.60
C LYS A 126 1.61 5.41 -2.98
N LEU A 127 2.31 5.85 -4.02
CA LEU A 127 1.96 5.68 -5.43
C LEU A 127 3.17 5.13 -6.19
N SER A 128 2.93 4.37 -7.27
CA SER A 128 3.90 4.24 -8.35
C SER A 128 3.93 5.48 -9.25
N GLU A 129 4.89 5.55 -10.18
CA GLU A 129 4.94 6.61 -11.20
C GLU A 129 3.70 6.58 -12.10
N GLU A 130 3.25 5.38 -12.49
CA GLU A 130 2.06 5.18 -13.32
C GLU A 130 0.78 5.59 -12.60
N GLU A 131 0.67 5.26 -11.31
CA GLU A 131 -0.48 5.67 -10.49
C GLU A 131 -0.51 7.18 -10.26
N LEU A 132 0.66 7.80 -10.05
CA LEU A 132 0.76 9.26 -9.98
C LEU A 132 0.26 9.91 -11.26
N ALA A 133 0.72 9.44 -12.42
CA ALA A 133 0.30 9.96 -13.71
C ALA A 133 -1.21 9.79 -13.91
N PHE A 134 -1.75 8.61 -13.60
CA PHE A 134 -3.17 8.30 -13.73
C PHE A 134 -4.09 9.20 -12.87
N ILE A 135 -3.69 9.47 -11.63
CA ILE A 135 -4.49 10.23 -10.65
C ILE A 135 -4.32 11.73 -10.83
N SER A 136 -3.08 12.20 -11.05
CA SER A 136 -2.78 13.62 -11.17
C SER A 136 -3.04 14.18 -12.57
N GLY A 137 -3.10 13.32 -13.59
CA GLY A 137 -3.17 13.71 -15.00
C GLY A 137 -1.88 14.35 -15.52
N SER A 138 -0.73 14.01 -14.92
CA SER A 138 0.58 14.58 -15.24
C SER A 138 1.65 13.50 -15.26
N ASP A 139 2.33 13.34 -16.39
CA ASP A 139 3.48 12.42 -16.52
C ASP A 139 4.76 12.97 -15.86
N ASP A 140 4.80 14.27 -15.57
CA ASP A 140 5.88 14.87 -14.77
C ASP A 140 5.64 14.64 -13.28
N ILE A 141 6.60 14.00 -12.61
CA ILE A 141 6.49 13.58 -11.20
C ILE A 141 6.38 14.77 -10.27
N VAL A 142 7.18 15.81 -10.48
CA VAL A 142 7.18 17.01 -9.63
C VAL A 142 5.82 17.71 -9.72
N SER A 143 5.31 17.88 -10.94
CA SER A 143 3.99 18.45 -11.20
C SER A 143 2.86 17.58 -10.66
N GLY A 144 2.97 16.26 -10.79
CA GLY A 144 2.01 15.31 -10.23
C GLY A 144 1.92 15.41 -8.72
N ILE A 145 3.07 15.38 -8.02
CA ILE A 145 3.15 15.57 -6.56
C ILE A 145 2.56 16.91 -6.15
N ALA A 146 2.87 18.00 -6.86
CA ALA A 146 2.33 19.32 -6.57
C ALA A 146 0.80 19.36 -6.69
N ARG A 147 0.23 18.73 -7.72
CA ARG A 147 -1.23 18.63 -7.92
C ARG A 147 -1.91 17.86 -6.79
N LEU A 148 -1.36 16.70 -6.41
CA LEU A 148 -1.93 15.90 -5.33
C LEU A 148 -1.82 16.58 -3.97
N ASN A 149 -0.69 17.23 -3.68
CA ASN A 149 -0.53 18.02 -2.46
C ASN A 149 -1.52 19.18 -2.40
N ALA A 150 -1.73 19.90 -3.51
CA ALA A 150 -2.70 20.99 -3.56
C ALA A 150 -4.14 20.51 -3.35
N ARG A 151 -4.47 19.32 -3.88
CA ARG A 151 -5.83 18.77 -3.86
C ARG A 151 -6.19 18.07 -2.55
N PHE A 152 -5.28 17.25 -2.01
CA PHE A 152 -5.57 16.34 -0.89
C PHE A 152 -4.82 16.69 0.39
N GLN A 153 -3.72 17.44 0.31
CA GLN A 153 -2.90 17.87 1.45
C GLN A 153 -2.53 16.71 2.41
N PRO A 154 -2.04 15.56 1.91
CA PRO A 154 -1.64 14.46 2.78
C PRO A 154 -0.48 14.89 3.67
N THR A 155 -0.35 14.27 4.84
CA THR A 155 0.82 14.50 5.70
C THR A 155 2.07 13.96 5.02
N LEU A 156 1.97 12.78 4.40
CA LEU A 156 3.05 12.11 3.68
C LEU A 156 2.55 11.58 2.34
N LEU A 157 3.22 11.95 1.24
CA LEU A 157 3.02 11.38 -0.09
C LEU A 157 4.35 10.83 -0.61
N LEU A 158 4.34 9.56 -1.03
CA LEU A 158 5.50 8.85 -1.55
C LEU A 158 5.23 8.40 -2.98
N VAL A 159 6.19 8.61 -3.88
CA VAL A 159 6.15 8.11 -5.25
C VAL A 159 7.37 7.22 -5.48
N THR A 160 7.15 5.91 -5.56
CA THR A 160 8.22 4.93 -5.77
C THR A 160 8.59 4.86 -7.24
N GLN A 161 9.89 4.85 -7.53
CA GLN A 161 10.46 4.91 -8.88
C GLN A 161 11.39 3.72 -9.18
N GLY A 162 11.04 2.55 -8.64
CA GLY A 162 11.85 1.33 -8.74
C GLY A 162 13.31 1.56 -8.32
N LYS A 163 14.24 1.31 -9.25
CA LYS A 163 15.69 1.47 -9.02
C LYS A 163 16.15 2.91 -8.81
N ALA A 164 15.33 3.91 -9.15
CA ALA A 164 15.68 5.31 -8.95
C ALA A 164 15.49 5.74 -7.48
N GLY A 165 14.63 5.05 -6.72
CA GLY A 165 14.34 5.36 -5.33
C GLY A 165 12.91 5.82 -5.12
N VAL A 166 12.74 6.83 -4.27
CA VAL A 166 11.43 7.38 -3.91
C VAL A 166 11.48 8.90 -3.81
N GLN A 167 10.49 9.58 -4.39
CA GLN A 167 10.20 10.97 -4.07
C GLN A 167 9.29 11.01 -2.86
N ALA A 168 9.68 11.75 -1.84
CA ALA A 168 8.88 11.94 -0.64
C ALA A 168 8.47 13.40 -0.51
N ALA A 169 7.17 13.62 -0.35
CA ALA A 169 6.56 14.89 0.01
C ALA A 169 6.00 14.80 1.43
N LEU A 170 6.63 15.49 2.38
CA LEU A 170 6.19 15.58 3.77
C LEU A 170 5.65 16.98 4.04
N ARG A 171 4.34 17.10 4.28
CA ARG A 171 3.65 18.39 4.47
C ARG A 171 4.01 19.41 3.38
N GLY A 172 4.08 18.94 2.13
CA GLY A 172 4.43 19.74 0.95
C GLY A 172 5.93 19.95 0.69
N GLN A 173 6.83 19.62 1.63
CA GLN A 173 8.27 19.65 1.37
C GLN A 173 8.69 18.40 0.61
N VAL A 174 9.38 18.56 -0.52
CA VAL A 174 9.72 17.45 -1.43
C VAL A 174 11.23 17.18 -1.40
N SER A 175 11.62 15.90 -1.29
CA SER A 175 12.99 15.44 -1.51
C SER A 175 13.01 14.06 -2.15
N HIS A 176 14.02 13.83 -2.98
CA HIS A 176 14.31 12.53 -3.55
C HIS A 176 15.24 11.72 -2.64
N PHE A 177 14.94 10.44 -2.48
CA PHE A 177 15.76 9.48 -1.73
C PHE A 177 16.17 8.35 -2.70
N PRO A 178 17.45 8.24 -3.08
CA PRO A 178 17.88 7.24 -4.05
C PRO A 178 17.82 5.83 -3.45
N ALA A 179 17.49 4.85 -4.30
CA ALA A 179 17.57 3.44 -3.94
C ALA A 179 19.00 2.94 -3.88
N ARG A 180 19.24 1.94 -3.02
CA ARG A 180 20.46 1.13 -3.07
C ARG A 180 20.32 0.08 -4.19
N PRO A 181 21.33 -0.11 -5.07
CA PRO A 181 21.26 -1.13 -6.12
C PRO A 181 21.13 -2.55 -5.56
N VAL A 182 20.23 -3.36 -6.14
CA VAL A 182 20.09 -4.80 -5.87
C VAL A 182 19.90 -5.59 -7.16
N VAL A 183 20.24 -6.87 -7.13
CA VAL A 183 19.94 -7.80 -8.22
C VAL A 183 18.57 -8.41 -7.98
N ALA A 184 17.57 -7.95 -8.71
CA ALA A 184 16.20 -8.43 -8.61
C ALA A 184 16.02 -9.77 -9.35
N VAL A 185 15.32 -10.71 -8.69
CA VAL A 185 14.86 -11.99 -9.24
C VAL A 185 13.38 -11.91 -9.61
N ASP A 186 12.56 -11.34 -8.72
CA ASP A 186 11.12 -11.18 -8.89
C ASP A 186 10.63 -9.93 -8.16
N THR A 187 10.11 -8.93 -8.85
CA THR A 187 9.64 -7.67 -8.24
C THR A 187 8.23 -7.76 -7.62
N THR A 188 7.59 -8.94 -7.66
CA THR A 188 6.27 -9.15 -7.04
C THR A 188 6.34 -8.84 -5.55
N GLY A 189 5.47 -7.95 -5.05
CA GLY A 189 5.40 -7.60 -3.63
C GLY A 189 6.46 -6.59 -3.17
N ALA A 190 7.33 -6.07 -4.05
CA ALA A 190 8.33 -5.07 -3.68
C ALA A 190 7.69 -3.77 -3.14
N GLY A 191 6.57 -3.34 -3.76
CA GLY A 191 5.79 -2.20 -3.28
C GLY A 191 5.16 -2.44 -1.91
N ASP A 192 4.58 -3.63 -1.71
CA ASP A 192 3.98 -4.02 -0.43
C ASP A 192 5.05 -4.12 0.68
N ALA A 193 6.22 -4.66 0.37
CA ALA A 193 7.36 -4.74 1.27
C ALA A 193 7.91 -3.34 1.63
N PHE A 194 7.95 -2.43 0.66
CA PHE A 194 8.27 -1.02 0.91
C PHE A 194 7.27 -0.39 1.90
N VAL A 195 5.97 -0.57 1.66
CA VAL A 195 4.92 -0.08 2.56
C VAL A 195 5.04 -0.71 3.95
N ALA A 196 5.33 -2.01 4.05
CA ALA A 196 5.52 -2.68 5.34
C ALA A 196 6.70 -2.10 6.12
N GLY A 197 7.85 -1.87 5.47
CA GLY A 197 9.02 -1.24 6.10
C GLY A 197 8.72 0.20 6.56
N LEU A 198 8.03 0.98 5.73
CA LEU A 198 7.59 2.33 6.10
C LEU A 198 6.67 2.32 7.32
N LEU A 199 5.60 1.50 7.28
CA LEU A 199 4.60 1.46 8.34
C LEU A 199 5.17 0.88 9.64
N ALA A 200 6.15 -0.01 9.58
CA ALA A 200 6.85 -0.46 10.78
C ALA A 200 7.57 0.70 11.49
N GLY A 201 8.24 1.57 10.73
CA GLY A 201 8.87 2.79 11.27
C GLY A 201 7.85 3.79 11.81
N LEU A 202 6.84 4.12 11.01
CA LEU A 202 5.81 5.10 11.38
C LEU A 202 4.92 4.64 12.54
N ALA A 203 4.63 3.34 12.68
CA ALA A 203 3.89 2.81 13.81
C ALA A 203 4.72 2.86 15.11
N ALA A 204 6.04 2.74 15.02
CA ALA A 204 6.93 2.81 16.18
C ALA A 204 7.22 4.25 16.62
N HIS A 205 7.34 5.19 15.67
CA HIS A 205 7.88 6.52 15.93
C HIS A 205 6.93 7.68 15.57
N GLY A 206 5.80 7.40 14.93
CA GLY A 206 4.91 8.41 14.36
C GLY A 206 5.44 9.01 13.05
N ILE A 207 4.65 9.91 12.45
CA ILE A 207 5.11 10.67 11.28
C ILE A 207 6.04 11.81 11.77
N PRO A 208 7.30 11.85 11.34
CA PRO A 208 8.25 12.86 11.80
C PRO A 208 7.93 14.27 11.28
N ASP A 209 8.56 15.29 11.87
CA ASP A 209 8.29 16.69 11.54
C ASP A 209 8.97 17.17 10.26
N ASN A 210 10.07 16.51 9.85
CA ASN A 210 10.86 16.91 8.68
C ASN A 210 11.42 15.70 7.92
N LEU A 211 11.83 15.95 6.68
CA LEU A 211 12.34 14.91 5.77
C LEU A 211 13.63 14.23 6.25
N ALA A 212 14.48 14.94 6.99
CA ALA A 212 15.72 14.34 7.52
C ALA A 212 15.42 13.29 8.59
N ALA A 213 14.42 13.55 9.45
CA ALA A 213 13.94 12.60 10.44
C ALA A 213 13.12 11.44 9.82
N LEU A 214 12.56 11.62 8.62
CA LEU A 214 11.89 10.56 7.84
C LEU A 214 12.87 9.62 7.13
N ALA A 215 14.10 10.08 6.87
CA ALA A 215 15.09 9.36 6.09
C ALA A 215 15.37 7.92 6.59
N PRO A 216 15.45 7.65 7.91
CA PRO A 216 15.66 6.29 8.41
C PRO A 216 14.50 5.34 8.08
N ASP A 217 13.25 5.80 8.20
CA ASP A 217 12.07 4.99 7.87
C ASP A 217 11.98 4.73 6.36
N LEU A 218 12.37 5.71 5.53
CA LEU A 218 12.48 5.51 4.08
C LEU A 218 13.63 4.58 3.70
N ALA A 219 14.76 4.64 4.41
CA ALA A 219 15.84 3.69 4.20
C ALA A 219 15.39 2.26 4.52
N LEU A 220 14.68 2.07 5.63
CA LEU A 220 14.06 0.80 5.99
C LEU A 220 13.07 0.32 4.91
N ALA A 221 12.15 1.20 4.48
CA ALA A 221 11.19 0.90 3.41
C ALA A 221 11.87 0.48 2.11
N GLN A 222 12.89 1.22 1.66
CA GLN A 222 13.66 0.88 0.47
C GLN A 222 14.39 -0.45 0.62
N THR A 223 15.00 -0.73 1.77
CA THR A 223 15.67 -2.01 2.03
C THR A 223 14.68 -3.17 2.00
N CYS A 224 13.49 -3.03 2.62
CA CYS A 224 12.45 -4.06 2.55
C CYS A 224 11.99 -4.31 1.11
N GLY A 225 11.69 -3.24 0.36
CA GLY A 225 11.29 -3.34 -1.04
C GLY A 225 12.34 -4.02 -1.91
N ALA A 226 13.61 -3.69 -1.69
CA ALA A 226 14.73 -4.26 -2.43
C ALA A 226 14.97 -5.74 -2.10
N LEU A 227 14.97 -6.11 -0.81
CA LEU A 227 15.16 -7.50 -0.37
C LEU A 227 14.01 -8.41 -0.82
N ALA A 228 12.78 -7.92 -0.81
CA ALA A 228 11.63 -8.66 -1.33
C ALA A 228 11.81 -9.07 -2.80
N THR A 229 12.65 -8.36 -3.58
CA THR A 229 12.89 -8.72 -4.98
C THR A 229 13.80 -9.93 -5.19
N THR A 230 14.44 -10.45 -4.13
CA THR A 230 15.53 -11.42 -4.23
C THR A 230 15.07 -12.88 -4.32
N ALA A 231 13.78 -13.16 -4.14
CA ALA A 231 13.19 -14.49 -4.33
C ALA A 231 11.81 -14.39 -5.00
N LYS A 232 11.35 -15.50 -5.58
CA LYS A 232 10.02 -15.57 -6.20
C LYS A 232 8.91 -15.54 -5.16
N GLY A 233 7.86 -14.76 -5.42
CA GLY A 233 6.66 -14.64 -4.60
C GLY A 233 6.71 -13.50 -3.59
N ALA A 234 5.54 -12.87 -3.37
CA ALA A 234 5.41 -11.61 -2.62
C ALA A 234 5.87 -11.67 -1.16
N MET A 235 5.71 -12.81 -0.49
CA MET A 235 6.03 -12.97 0.94
C MET A 235 7.36 -13.69 1.19
N THR A 236 7.95 -14.31 0.16
CA THR A 236 9.05 -15.28 0.32
C THR A 236 10.33 -14.63 0.84
N ALA A 237 10.63 -13.40 0.41
CA ALA A 237 11.84 -12.67 0.77
C ALA A 237 11.54 -11.40 1.58
N LEU A 238 10.38 -11.35 2.25
CA LEU A 238 10.14 -10.31 3.24
C LEU A 238 11.19 -10.44 4.35
N PRO A 239 12.00 -9.40 4.62
CA PRO A 239 13.11 -9.54 5.54
C PRO A 239 12.64 -9.53 6.99
N TYR A 240 13.29 -10.33 7.83
CA TYR A 240 13.19 -10.18 9.27
C TYR A 240 14.12 -9.06 9.76
N ARG A 241 13.95 -8.66 11.02
CA ARG A 241 14.76 -7.60 11.64
C ARG A 241 16.27 -7.86 11.54
N ASP A 242 16.68 -9.11 11.67
CA ASP A 242 18.09 -9.52 11.61
C ASP A 242 18.65 -9.41 10.17
N ASP A 243 17.83 -9.65 9.15
CA ASP A 243 18.24 -9.51 7.74
C ASP A 243 18.50 -8.03 7.38
N LEU A 244 17.70 -7.13 7.96
CA LEU A 244 17.83 -5.69 7.77
C LEU A 244 19.14 -5.16 8.38
N GLN A 245 19.53 -5.67 9.56
CA GLN A 245 20.79 -5.28 10.21
C GLN A 245 22.03 -5.73 9.45
N ARG A 246 21.95 -6.84 8.69
CA ARG A 246 23.06 -7.31 7.83
C ARG A 246 23.18 -6.54 6.52
N SER A 247 22.12 -5.86 6.10
CA SER A 247 22.00 -5.18 4.81
C SER A 247 22.18 -3.64 4.89
N LEU A 248 22.13 -3.08 6.10
CA LEU A 248 22.32 -1.65 6.38
C LEU A 248 23.79 -1.26 6.49
#